data_AF-A0A4R9K0T2-F1
#
_entry.id   AF-A0A4R9K0T2-F1
#
_cell.length_a   1.000
_cell.length_b   1.000
_cell.length_c   1.000
_cell.angle_alpha   90.00
_cell.angle_beta   90.00
_cell.angle_gamma   90.00
#
_symmetry.space_group_name_H-M   'P 1'
#
loop_
_entity.id
_entity.type
_entity.pdbx_description
1 polymer ?
#
loop_
_entity_poly.entity_id
_entity_poly.type
_entity_poly.pdbx_seq_one_letter_code
_entity_poly.pdbx_strand_id
1 'polypeptide(L)'
;MDGKISRGEGKSLFVNAVILKSSTCSQEYQSDFSFAASFTLKGDGCSAPDSDHKAYKEVRSCESSYAYIDKSTLNGCINQVLLTPCNSFREENQFFGMSFTLPTFPACVSAFNTDPLYNYL
;
A
#
# COMPACT_ATOMS: atom_id res chain seq x y z
N MET A 1 -21.03 1.50 -14.25
CA MET A 1 -19.79 0.93 -14.81
C MET A 1 -19.03 0.28 -13.68
N ASP A 2 -18.79 -1.03 -13.77
CA ASP A 2 -18.19 -1.87 -12.72
C ASP A 2 -16.78 -1.41 -12.33
N GLY A 3 -16.74 -0.55 -11.31
CA GLY A 3 -15.55 0.12 -10.79
C GLY A 3 -14.72 -0.72 -9.83
N LYS A 4 -14.88 -2.04 -9.79
CA LYS A 4 -14.17 -2.93 -8.86
C LYS A 4 -13.25 -3.90 -9.59
N ILE A 5 -12.12 -4.21 -8.97
CA ILE A 5 -11.11 -5.15 -9.47
C ILE A 5 -10.73 -6.11 -8.34
N SER A 6 -10.34 -7.34 -8.66
CA SER A 6 -9.91 -8.27 -7.60
C SER A 6 -8.66 -7.74 -6.89
N ARG A 7 -8.54 -8.01 -5.59
CA ARG A 7 -7.36 -7.60 -4.80
C ARG A 7 -6.06 -8.17 -5.38
N GLY A 8 -6.08 -9.40 -5.88
CA GLY A 8 -4.93 -10.03 -6.52
C GLY A 8 -4.49 -9.31 -7.79
N GLU A 9 -5.44 -8.98 -8.67
CA GLU A 9 -5.16 -8.22 -9.89
C GLU A 9 -4.67 -6.80 -9.56
N GLY A 10 -5.26 -6.13 -8.57
CA GLY A 10 -4.79 -4.82 -8.09
C GLY A 10 -3.36 -4.88 -7.55
N LYS A 11 -3.00 -5.91 -6.77
CA LYS A 11 -1.62 -6.11 -6.29
C LYS A 11 -0.64 -6.29 -7.44
N SER A 12 -1.00 -7.08 -8.46
CA SER A 12 -0.18 -7.25 -9.65
C SER A 12 0.05 -5.94 -10.40
N LEU A 13 -1.00 -5.13 -10.59
CA LEU A 13 -0.89 -3.81 -11.23
C LEU A 13 0.01 -2.86 -10.43
N PHE A 14 -0.13 -2.84 -9.11
CA PHE A 14 0.74 -2.06 -8.22
C PHE A 14 2.21 -2.50 -8.32
N VAL A 15 2.50 -3.81 -8.21
CA VAL A 15 3.87 -4.33 -8.33
C VAL A 15 4.47 -4.01 -9.70
N ASN A 16 3.69 -4.14 -10.77
CA ASN A 16 4.15 -3.77 -12.12
C ASN A 16 4.47 -2.27 -12.21
N ALA A 17 3.65 -1.40 -11.62
CA ALA A 17 3.92 0.04 -11.57
C ALA A 17 5.21 0.35 -10.79
N VAL A 18 5.46 -0.35 -9.69
CA VAL A 18 6.70 -0.21 -8.89
C VAL A 18 7.92 -0.66 -9.70
N ILE A 19 7.85 -1.80 -10.37
CA ILE A 19 8.94 -2.30 -11.22
C ILE A 19 9.25 -1.31 -12.35
N LEU A 20 8.20 -0.84 -13.02
CA LEU A 20 8.31 0.11 -14.12
C LEU A 20 8.88 1.44 -13.64
N LYS A 21 8.45 1.92 -12.47
CA LYS A 21 9.01 3.13 -11.88
C LYS A 21 10.47 2.94 -11.49
N SER A 22 10.78 1.86 -10.79
CA SER A 22 12.13 1.55 -10.32
C SER A 22 13.12 1.48 -11.48
N SER A 23 12.74 0.86 -12.61
CA SER A 23 13.61 0.76 -13.79
C SER A 23 13.93 2.10 -14.47
N THR A 24 13.12 3.15 -14.23
CA THR A 24 13.41 4.51 -14.71
C THR A 24 14.38 5.28 -13.79
N CYS A 25 14.65 4.77 -12.59
CA CYS A 25 15.55 5.38 -11.62
C CYS A 25 16.98 4.78 -11.72
N SER A 26 17.97 5.56 -11.32
CA SER A 26 19.35 5.07 -11.13
C SER A 26 19.37 3.88 -10.17
N GLN A 27 20.30 2.95 -10.39
CA GLN A 27 20.38 1.68 -9.65
C GLN A 27 20.38 1.84 -8.12
N GLU A 28 20.98 2.93 -7.62
CA GLU A 28 21.01 3.22 -6.19
C GLU A 28 19.63 3.39 -5.55
N TYR A 29 18.62 3.88 -6.28
CA TYR A 29 17.27 4.10 -5.73
C TYR A 29 16.32 2.91 -5.93
N GLN A 30 16.72 1.91 -6.74
CA GLN A 30 15.81 0.82 -7.14
C GLN A 30 15.38 -0.08 -5.98
N SER A 31 16.29 -0.32 -5.04
CA SER A 31 16.02 -1.07 -3.81
C SER A 31 14.96 -0.39 -2.94
N ASP A 32 14.95 0.94 -2.94
CA ASP A 32 14.11 1.74 -2.05
C ASP A 32 12.63 1.64 -2.47
N PHE A 33 12.36 1.60 -3.77
CA PHE A 33 11.03 1.33 -4.30
C PHE A 33 10.53 -0.08 -3.97
N SER A 34 11.41 -1.08 -4.06
CA SER A 34 11.08 -2.47 -3.72
C SER A 34 10.77 -2.63 -2.24
N PHE A 35 11.55 -1.96 -1.40
CA PHE A 35 11.35 -1.90 0.04
C PHE A 35 10.03 -1.18 0.37
N ALA A 36 9.78 -0.01 -0.23
CA ALA A 36 8.55 0.75 -0.04
C ALA A 36 7.30 -0.04 -0.46
N ALA A 37 7.38 -0.76 -1.57
CA ALA A 37 6.28 -1.62 -2.02
C ALA A 37 6.00 -2.77 -1.04
N SER A 38 7.05 -3.35 -0.48
CA SER A 38 6.93 -4.41 0.52
C SER A 38 6.21 -3.92 1.78
N PHE A 39 6.56 -2.73 2.29
CA PHE A 39 5.86 -2.14 3.44
C PHE A 39 4.45 -1.68 3.12
N THR A 40 4.23 -1.15 1.92
CA THR A 40 2.90 -0.74 1.46
C THR A 40 1.93 -1.91 1.44
N LEU A 41 2.38 -3.12 1.12
CA LEU A 41 1.55 -4.33 1.13
C LEU A 41 1.62 -5.11 2.45
N LYS A 42 2.38 -4.63 3.44
CA LYS A 42 2.54 -5.28 4.73
C LYS A 42 1.36 -4.94 5.63
N GLY A 43 0.81 -5.95 6.30
CA GLY A 43 -0.40 -5.81 7.12
C GLY A 43 -1.66 -6.13 6.33
N ASP A 44 -2.62 -6.75 6.99
CA ASP A 44 -3.97 -6.91 6.47
C ASP A 44 -4.90 -6.18 7.45
N GLY A 45 -5.79 -5.32 6.94
CA GLY A 45 -6.82 -4.66 7.76
C GLY A 45 -7.70 -5.66 8.54
N CYS A 46 -7.66 -6.95 8.20
CA CYS A 46 -8.30 -8.03 8.94
C CYS A 46 -7.51 -8.60 10.14
N SER A 47 -6.26 -8.21 10.34
CA SER A 47 -5.39 -8.75 11.42
C SER A 47 -5.29 -7.86 12.65
N ALA A 48 -6.06 -6.78 12.73
CA ALA A 48 -6.08 -5.88 13.90
C ALA A 48 -6.75 -6.57 15.11
N PRO A 49 -6.19 -6.46 16.33
CA PRO A 49 -6.68 -7.16 17.53
C PRO A 49 -8.11 -6.77 17.97
N ASP A 50 -8.66 -5.67 17.44
CA ASP A 50 -10.05 -5.24 17.68
C ASP A 50 -11.04 -5.69 16.58
N SER A 51 -10.67 -6.62 15.70
CA SER A 51 -11.61 -7.26 14.78
C SER A 51 -12.55 -8.25 15.47
N ASP A 52 -13.03 -7.92 16.68
CA ASP A 52 -14.10 -8.61 17.38
C ASP A 52 -15.44 -8.27 16.70
N HIS A 53 -15.53 -8.57 15.40
CA HIS A 53 -16.77 -8.62 14.64
C HIS A 53 -17.59 -9.86 15.01
N LYS A 54 -17.61 -10.23 16.29
CA LYS A 54 -18.46 -11.30 16.81
C LYS A 54 -19.89 -10.85 17.14
N ALA A 55 -20.21 -9.56 17.01
CA ALA A 55 -21.50 -9.05 17.50
C ALA A 55 -22.51 -8.62 16.41
N TYR A 56 -22.16 -8.60 15.12
CA TYR A 56 -23.13 -8.24 14.08
C TYR A 56 -23.47 -9.46 13.21
N LYS A 57 -24.72 -9.90 13.36
CA LYS A 57 -25.44 -10.82 12.48
C LYS A 57 -25.57 -10.24 11.05
N GLU A 58 -24.47 -10.07 10.32
CA GLU A 58 -24.49 -9.93 8.86
C GLU A 58 -23.27 -10.61 8.22
N VAL A 59 -23.52 -11.36 7.17
CA VAL A 59 -22.74 -12.49 6.67
C VAL A 59 -21.65 -12.06 5.69
N ARG A 60 -20.57 -11.40 6.14
CA ARG A 60 -19.34 -11.23 5.33
C ARG A 60 -18.09 -11.29 6.20
N SER A 61 -17.23 -12.29 5.95
CA SER A 61 -15.89 -12.31 6.54
C SER A 61 -15.14 -11.04 6.12
N CYS A 62 -14.27 -10.52 6.98
CA CYS A 62 -13.41 -9.38 6.67
C CYS A 62 -12.66 -9.59 5.32
N GLU A 63 -12.24 -10.83 5.06
CA GLU A 63 -11.67 -11.27 3.77
C GLU A 63 -12.60 -11.04 2.57
N SER A 64 -13.92 -11.24 2.73
CA SER A 64 -14.91 -10.97 1.70
C SER A 64 -15.10 -9.47 1.46
N SER A 65 -14.99 -8.65 2.50
CA SER A 65 -15.09 -7.18 2.42
C SER A 65 -13.92 -6.53 1.69
N TYR A 66 -12.73 -7.15 1.73
CA TYR A 66 -11.51 -6.67 1.04
C TYR A 66 -11.13 -7.48 -0.20
N ALA A 67 -12.00 -8.37 -0.69
CA ALA A 67 -11.76 -9.17 -1.89
C ALA A 67 -11.58 -8.31 -3.16
N TYR A 68 -12.13 -7.10 -3.15
CA TYR A 68 -12.12 -6.18 -4.28
C TYR A 68 -11.60 -4.80 -3.88
N ILE A 69 -10.98 -4.13 -4.85
CA ILE A 69 -10.46 -2.76 -4.74
C ILE A 69 -11.24 -1.88 -5.70
N ASP A 70 -11.54 -0.65 -5.30
CA ASP A 70 -12.10 0.34 -6.21
C ASP A 70 -11.04 0.81 -7.22
N LYS A 71 -11.38 0.78 -8.51
CA LYS A 71 -10.47 1.14 -9.61
C LYS A 71 -10.01 2.59 -9.52
N SER A 72 -10.83 3.52 -9.04
CA SER A 72 -10.44 4.92 -8.89
C SER A 72 -9.35 5.08 -7.81
N THR A 73 -9.50 4.38 -6.68
CA THR A 73 -8.50 4.36 -5.61
C THR A 73 -7.21 3.67 -6.08
N LEU A 74 -7.32 2.56 -6.81
CA LEU A 74 -6.16 1.89 -7.41
C LEU A 74 -5.44 2.78 -8.41
N ASN A 75 -6.15 3.52 -9.25
CA ASN A 75 -5.54 4.47 -10.18
C ASN A 75 -4.81 5.60 -9.44
N GLY A 76 -5.39 6.11 -8.34
CA GLY A 76 -4.71 7.06 -7.45
C GLY A 76 -3.40 6.50 -6.89
N CYS A 77 -3.43 5.26 -6.42
CA CYS A 77 -2.24 4.52 -5.96
C CYS A 77 -1.17 4.39 -7.07
N ILE A 78 -1.55 3.92 -8.26
CA ILE A 78 -0.61 3.75 -9.38
C ILE A 78 0.00 5.09 -9.80
N ASN A 79 -0.83 6.14 -9.90
CA ASN A 79 -0.35 7.48 -10.22
C ASN A 79 0.63 8.00 -9.17
N GLN A 80 0.38 7.75 -7.88
CA GLN A 80 1.33 8.10 -6.83
C GLN A 80 2.69 7.44 -7.10
N VAL A 81 2.73 6.12 -7.31
CA VAL A 81 3.97 5.37 -7.59
C VAL A 81 4.73 5.96 -8.77
N LEU A 82 4.06 6.18 -9.91
CA LEU A 82 4.70 6.64 -11.13
C LEU A 82 5.27 8.06 -10.99
N LEU A 83 4.60 8.91 -10.21
CA LEU A 83 4.98 10.31 -10.00
C LEU A 83 5.98 10.51 -8.85
N THR A 84 6.17 9.53 -7.97
CA THR A 84 7.14 9.61 -6.86
C THR A 84 8.56 9.89 -7.38
N PRO A 85 9.26 10.94 -6.92
CA PRO A 85 10.67 11.16 -7.26
C PRO A 85 11.58 10.01 -6.84
N CYS A 86 12.66 9.72 -7.59
CA CYS A 86 13.53 8.57 -7.30
C CYS A 86 14.22 8.64 -5.92
N ASN A 87 14.54 9.85 -5.44
CA ASN A 87 15.20 10.12 -4.17
C ASN A 87 14.24 10.19 -2.95
N SER A 88 12.92 10.07 -3.15
CA SER A 88 11.91 10.36 -2.12
C SER A 88 12.10 9.59 -0.82
N PHE A 89 12.51 8.32 -0.91
CA PHE A 89 12.65 7.44 0.28
C PHE A 89 14.01 7.55 0.98
N ARG A 90 14.97 8.29 0.41
CA ARG A 90 16.29 8.51 1.02
C ARG A 90 16.38 9.82 1.79
N GLU A 91 15.71 10.86 1.30
CA GLU A 91 15.74 12.19 1.94
C GLU A 91 15.03 12.22 3.30
N GLU A 92 13.98 11.41 3.46
CA GLU A 92 13.25 11.29 4.74
C GLU A 92 14.06 10.59 5.85
N ASN A 93 15.11 9.84 5.51
CA ASN A 93 15.95 9.13 6.46
C ASN A 93 17.16 9.95 6.97
N GLN A 94 17.37 11.18 6.48
CA GLN A 94 18.53 12.01 6.84
C GLN A 94 18.24 13.11 7.87
N PHE A 95 16.99 13.29 8.30
CA PHE A 95 16.64 14.36 9.25
C PHE A 95 16.79 13.88 10.71
N PHE A 96 17.96 14.17 11.29
CA PHE A 96 18.20 14.36 12.74
C PHE A 96 17.26 13.60 13.71
N GLY A 97 17.45 12.29 13.78
CA GLY A 97 17.45 11.61 15.08
C GLY A 97 16.17 10.96 15.60
N MET A 98 14.98 11.01 14.96
CA MET A 98 13.80 10.32 15.55
C MET A 98 12.55 10.16 14.65
N SER A 99 12.66 9.78 13.38
CA SER A 99 11.49 9.27 12.65
C SER A 99 11.84 8.13 11.72
N PHE A 100 11.58 6.90 12.19
CA PHE A 100 11.54 5.69 11.35
C PHE A 100 10.19 5.61 10.65
N THR A 101 9.85 6.60 9.83
CA THR A 101 8.67 6.49 8.98
C THR A 101 8.97 5.42 7.95
N LEU A 102 8.28 4.28 8.04
CA LEU A 102 8.47 3.19 7.09
C LEU A 102 8.10 3.71 5.69
N PRO A 103 8.96 3.52 4.68
CA PRO A 103 8.69 4.03 3.35
C PRO A 103 7.48 3.28 2.81
N THR A 104 6.43 4.02 2.48
CA THR A 104 5.18 3.47 1.97
C THR A 104 4.64 4.38 0.87
N PHE A 105 3.68 3.86 0.10
CA PHE A 105 2.84 4.66 -0.79
C PHE A 105 1.48 4.86 -0.11
N PRO A 106 1.24 6.00 0.57
CA PRO A 106 0.01 6.24 1.34
C PRO A 106 -1.30 5.99 0.60
N ALA A 107 -1.38 6.37 -0.69
CA ALA A 107 -2.58 6.13 -1.49
C ALA A 107 -2.79 4.63 -1.75
N CYS A 108 -1.71 3.87 -1.87
CA CYS A 108 -1.76 2.42 -2.01
C CYS A 108 -2.10 1.72 -0.69
N VAL A 109 -1.56 2.19 0.44
CA VAL A 109 -1.96 1.76 1.79
C VAL A 109 -3.48 1.84 1.95
N SER A 110 -4.07 2.97 1.55
CA SER A 110 -5.52 3.15 1.55
C SER A 110 -6.24 2.25 0.54
N ALA A 111 -5.73 2.14 -0.70
CA ALA A 111 -6.31 1.28 -1.74
C ALA A 111 -6.36 -0.20 -1.33
N PHE A 112 -5.31 -0.67 -0.66
CA PHE A 112 -5.19 -2.04 -0.20
C PHE A 112 -5.66 -2.26 1.23
N ASN A 113 -6.06 -1.23 1.98
CA ASN A 113 -6.37 -1.34 3.41
C ASN A 113 -5.26 -2.09 4.17
N THR A 114 -4.00 -1.77 3.83
CA THR A 114 -2.79 -2.41 4.35
C THR A 114 -2.16 -1.42 5.31
N ASP A 115 -2.57 -1.46 6.57
CA ASP A 115 -2.21 -0.38 7.48
C ASP A 115 -0.78 -0.47 8.05
N PRO A 116 0.07 0.55 7.87
CA PRO A 116 1.36 0.63 8.56
C PRO A 116 1.27 1.26 9.97
N LEU A 117 0.18 1.93 10.36
CA LEU A 117 0.07 2.72 11.61
C LEU A 117 -1.27 2.66 12.40
N TYR A 118 -2.39 2.14 11.86
CA TYR A 118 -3.65 1.98 12.63
C TYR A 118 -3.66 0.80 13.62
N ASN A 119 -2.60 -0.01 13.69
CA ASN A 119 -2.49 -1.00 14.77
C ASN A 119 -1.98 -0.40 16.10
N TYR A 120 -1.76 0.91 16.20
CA TYR A 120 -1.20 1.56 17.39
C TYR A 120 -1.80 2.94 17.76
N LEU A 121 -2.97 3.32 17.25
CA LEU A 121 -3.73 4.49 17.72
C LEU A 121 -5.18 4.13 18.03
#